data_AF-A0A379X2A7-F1
#
_entry.id   AF-A0A379X2A7-F1
#
_cell.length_a   1.000
_cell.length_b   1.000
_cell.length_c   1.000
_cell.angle_alpha   90.00
_cell.angle_beta   90.00
_cell.angle_gamma   90.00
#
_symmetry.space_group_name_H-M   'P 1'
#
loop_
_entity.id
_entity.type
_entity.pdbx_description
1 polymer ?
#
loop_
_entity_poly.entity_id
_entity_poly.type
_entity_poly.pdbx_seq_one_letter_code
_entity_poly.pdbx_strand_id
1 'polypeptide(L)'
;MTVFRSISETMFKVTHMVMRYAPVGVFALIAVTVANFGFASLWPLAKLVLLVHFAIIFFALVVLGIVARLCGLSIWILIRILKDELILALLDRQLRERAAAHYREDGSLRRASLYHQFRGTDRLLI
;
A
#
# COMPACT_ATOMS: atom_id res chain seq x y z
N MET A 1 -8.40 10.51 -24.69
CA MET A 1 -8.29 9.76 -23.41
C MET A 1 -6.93 9.93 -22.69
N THR A 2 -5.99 10.70 -23.22
CA THR A 2 -4.65 10.88 -22.63
C THR A 2 -4.63 11.86 -21.44
N VAL A 3 -5.46 12.91 -21.48
CA VAL A 3 -5.55 13.93 -20.43
C VAL A 3 -5.94 13.35 -19.06
N PHE A 4 -6.93 12.45 -19.00
CA PHE A 4 -7.34 11.79 -17.76
C PHE A 4 -6.21 10.93 -17.15
N ARG A 5 -5.38 10.33 -18.01
CA ARG A 5 -4.23 9.52 -17.59
C ARG A 5 -3.14 10.40 -16.98
N SER A 6 -2.81 11.52 -17.63
CA SER A 6 -1.84 12.49 -17.11
C SER A 6 -2.29 13.14 -15.80
N ILE A 7 -3.58 13.45 -15.67
CA ILE A 7 -4.15 14.00 -14.43
C ILE A 7 -4.03 12.98 -13.29
N SER A 8 -4.42 11.72 -13.54
CA SER A 8 -4.33 10.66 -12.53
C SER A 8 -2.88 10.42 -12.09
N GLU A 9 -1.94 10.39 -13.04
CA GLU A 9 -0.51 10.25 -12.77
C GLU A 9 0.03 11.42 -11.93
N THR A 10 -0.43 12.64 -12.21
CA THR A 10 -0.07 13.84 -11.44
C THR A 10 -0.62 13.75 -10.00
N MET A 11 -1.87 13.33 -9.81
CA MET A 11 -2.46 13.20 -8.48
C MET A 11 -1.76 12.12 -7.63
N PHE A 12 -1.38 11.00 -8.24
CA PHE A 12 -0.58 9.98 -7.55
C PHE A 12 0.80 10.52 -7.16
N LYS A 13 1.45 11.29 -8.03
CA LYS A 13 2.77 11.90 -7.75
C LYS A 13 2.69 12.93 -6.61
N VAL A 14 1.64 13.74 -6.58
CA VAL A 14 1.38 14.69 -5.48
C VAL A 14 1.12 13.94 -4.18
N THR A 15 0.26 12.91 -4.19
CA THR A 15 -0.03 12.10 -2.99
C THR A 15 1.25 11.44 -2.46
N HIS A 16 2.10 10.92 -3.33
CA HIS A 16 3.39 10.34 -2.94
C HIS A 16 4.33 11.38 -2.30
N MET A 17 4.34 12.60 -2.82
CA MET A 17 5.08 13.72 -2.20
C MET A 17 4.53 14.01 -0.81
N VAL A 18 3.21 14.12 -0.65
CA VAL A 18 2.54 14.37 0.66
C VAL A 18 2.81 13.23 1.65
N MET A 19 2.76 11.96 1.22
CA MET A 19 3.09 10.81 2.07
C MET A 19 4.49 10.88 2.67
N ARG A 20 5.47 11.46 1.95
CA ARG A 20 6.82 11.66 2.49
C ARG A 20 6.87 12.75 3.57
N TYR A 21 6.00 13.75 3.50
CA TYR A 21 5.89 14.81 4.51
C TYR A 21 4.91 14.46 5.65
N ALA A 22 4.04 13.47 5.45
CA ALA A 22 3.08 13.00 6.43
C ALA A 22 3.65 12.73 7.84
N PRO A 23 4.80 12.05 8.03
CA PRO A 23 5.33 11.82 9.38
C PRO A 23 5.57 13.13 10.13
N VAL A 24 6.18 14.13 9.48
CA VAL A 24 6.45 15.45 10.10
C VAL A 24 5.15 16.17 10.46
N GLY A 25 4.14 16.10 9.58
CA GLY A 25 2.82 16.69 9.85
C GLY A 25 2.11 16.02 11.03
N VAL A 26 2.13 14.68 11.09
CA VAL A 26 1.52 13.92 12.19
C VAL A 26 2.25 14.17 13.51
N PHE A 27 3.59 14.25 13.52
CA PHE A 27 4.36 14.61 14.71
C PHE A 27 4.00 16.00 15.23
N ALA A 28 3.89 17.00 14.35
CA ALA A 28 3.48 18.35 14.72
C ALA A 28 2.06 18.38 15.29
N LEU A 29 1.11 17.69 14.65
CA LEU A 29 -0.29 17.62 15.10
C LEU A 29 -0.43 16.94 16.47
N ILE A 30 0.28 15.83 16.69
CA ILE A 30 0.27 15.13 17.99
C ILE A 30 0.91 16.01 19.06
N ALA A 31 2.05 16.64 18.77
CA ALA A 31 2.72 17.54 19.72
C ALA A 31 1.83 18.72 20.12
N VAL A 32 1.16 19.37 19.18
CA VAL A 32 0.21 20.46 19.46
C VAL A 32 -0.98 19.97 20.30
N THR A 33 -1.50 18.78 19.99
CA THR A 33 -2.63 18.21 20.73
C THR A 33 -2.24 17.92 22.19
N VAL A 34 -1.03 17.37 22.41
CA VAL A 34 -0.50 17.10 23.74
C VAL A 34 -0.17 18.40 24.49
N ALA A 35 0.35 19.42 23.82
CA ALA A 35 0.68 20.71 24.43
C ALA A 35 -0.58 21.49 24.87
N ASN A 36 -1.66 21.46 24.08
CA ASN A 36 -2.89 22.19 24.38
C ASN A 36 -3.77 21.49 25.41
N PHE A 37 -3.90 20.17 25.34
CA PHE A 37 -4.82 19.41 26.20
C PHE A 37 -4.13 18.72 27.40
N GLY A 38 -2.78 18.72 27.43
CA GLY A 38 -1.98 18.22 28.54
C GLY A 38 -2.20 16.74 28.89
N PHE A 39 -1.67 16.31 30.05
CA PHE A 39 -1.86 14.97 30.60
C PHE A 39 -3.31 14.67 31.01
N ALA A 40 -4.12 15.70 31.29
CA ALA A 40 -5.51 15.54 31.70
C ALA A 40 -6.39 14.98 30.57
N SER A 41 -6.11 15.32 29.30
CA SER A 41 -6.89 14.84 28.16
C SER A 41 -6.33 13.56 27.52
N LEU A 42 -5.15 13.10 27.93
CA LEU A 42 -4.64 11.80 27.49
C LEU A 42 -5.60 10.67 27.87
N TRP A 43 -6.23 10.77 29.05
CA TRP A 43 -7.16 9.75 29.55
C TRP A 43 -8.41 9.59 28.67
N PRO A 44 -9.18 10.65 28.36
CA PRO A 44 -10.31 10.53 27.44
C PRO A 44 -9.90 10.17 26.01
N LEU A 45 -8.75 10.66 25.52
CA LEU A 45 -8.27 10.32 24.18
C LEU A 45 -7.87 8.84 24.09
N ALA A 46 -7.19 8.30 25.09
CA ALA A 46 -6.85 6.89 25.17
C ALA A 46 -8.10 6.01 25.25
N LYS A 47 -9.09 6.43 26.05
CA LYS A 47 -10.38 5.72 26.15
C LYS A 47 -11.12 5.72 24.80
N LEU A 48 -11.07 6.81 24.05
CA LEU A 48 -11.63 6.90 22.70
C LEU A 48 -10.93 5.94 21.73
N VAL A 49 -9.59 5.95 21.69
CA VAL A 49 -8.81 5.06 20.80
C VAL A 49 -9.08 3.59 21.12
N LEU A 50 -9.15 3.25 22.41
CA LEU A 50 -9.43 1.90 22.88
C LEU A 50 -10.86 1.47 22.54
N LEU A 51 -11.83 2.38 22.67
CA LEU A 51 -13.22 2.12 22.28
C LEU A 51 -13.36 1.93 20.76
N VAL A 52 -12.66 2.71 19.95
CA VAL A 52 -12.66 2.54 18.48
C VAL A 52 -12.05 1.19 18.09
N HIS A 53 -10.90 0.82 18.67
CA HIS A 53 -10.30 -0.50 18.41
C HIS A 53 -11.22 -1.64 18.85
N PHE A 54 -11.82 -1.51 20.04
CA PHE A 54 -12.79 -2.48 20.53
C PHE A 54 -14.01 -2.57 19.62
N ALA A 55 -14.55 -1.44 19.17
CA ALA A 55 -15.70 -1.40 18.26
C ALA A 55 -15.37 -2.04 16.91
N ILE A 56 -14.17 -1.80 16.35
CA ILE A 56 -13.72 -2.45 15.11
C ILE A 56 -13.62 -3.96 15.30
N ILE A 57 -13.01 -4.44 16.39
CA ILE A 57 -12.88 -5.86 16.68
C ILE A 57 -14.25 -6.51 16.93
N PHE A 58 -15.10 -5.85 17.71
CA PHE A 58 -16.45 -6.31 18.01
C PHE A 58 -17.29 -6.40 16.74
N PHE A 59 -17.27 -5.36 15.90
CA PHE A 59 -17.96 -5.35 14.62
C PHE A 59 -17.40 -6.45 13.70
N ALA A 60 -16.08 -6.60 13.64
CA ALA A 60 -15.42 -7.64 12.85
C ALA A 60 -15.74 -9.07 13.32
N LEU A 61 -16.01 -9.31 14.61
CA LEU A 61 -16.36 -10.65 15.10
C LEU A 61 -17.88 -10.89 15.07
N VAL A 62 -18.68 -9.89 15.42
CA VAL A 62 -20.13 -10.01 15.54
C VAL A 62 -20.80 -9.93 14.18
N VAL A 63 -20.50 -8.91 13.37
CA VAL A 63 -21.17 -8.72 12.08
C VAL A 63 -20.72 -9.77 11.08
N LEU A 64 -19.41 -9.94 10.89
CA LEU A 64 -18.91 -11.01 10.02
C LEU A 64 -19.23 -12.40 10.59
N GLY A 65 -19.35 -12.56 11.91
CA GLY A 65 -19.75 -13.84 12.51
C GLY A 65 -21.19 -14.21 12.31
N ILE A 66 -22.10 -13.24 12.38
CA ILE A 66 -23.51 -13.43 12.04
C ILE A 66 -23.63 -13.78 10.55
N VAL A 67 -22.92 -13.05 9.67
CA VAL A 67 -22.91 -13.34 8.22
C VAL A 67 -22.34 -14.73 7.93
N ALA A 68 -21.24 -15.13 8.57
CA ALA A 68 -20.63 -16.45 8.41
C ALA A 68 -21.57 -17.57 8.88
N ARG A 69 -22.25 -17.38 10.02
CA ARG A 69 -23.22 -18.34 10.55
C ARG A 69 -24.47 -18.46 9.66
N LEU A 70 -24.91 -17.36 9.03
CA LEU A 70 -25.98 -17.38 8.02
C LEU A 70 -25.56 -18.11 6.73
N CYS A 71 -24.27 -18.06 6.36
CA CYS A 71 -23.72 -18.82 5.24
C CYS A 71 -23.31 -20.26 5.58
N GLY A 72 -23.45 -20.71 6.84
CA GLY A 72 -23.08 -22.06 7.27
C GLY A 72 -21.57 -22.31 7.40
N LEU A 73 -20.73 -21.27 7.34
CA LEU A 73 -19.27 -21.38 7.49
C LEU A 73 -18.80 -20.87 8.86
N SER A 74 -17.84 -21.57 9.45
CA SER A 74 -17.27 -21.20 10.76
C SER A 74 -16.52 -19.85 10.71
N ILE A 75 -16.61 -19.06 11.79
CA ILE A 75 -15.94 -17.74 11.96
C ILE A 75 -14.43 -17.79 11.65
N TRP A 76 -13.80 -18.93 11.90
CA TRP A 76 -12.37 -19.16 11.71
C TRP A 76 -11.96 -19.24 10.25
N ILE A 77 -12.85 -19.71 9.36
CA ILE A 77 -12.57 -19.74 7.93
C ILE A 77 -12.60 -18.34 7.33
N LEU A 78 -13.52 -17.47 7.76
CA LEU A 78 -13.61 -16.11 7.23
C LEU A 78 -12.37 -15.27 7.59
N ILE A 79 -11.88 -15.38 8.82
CA ILE A 79 -10.64 -14.70 9.25
C ILE A 79 -9.41 -15.26 8.53
N ARG A 80 -9.41 -16.56 8.21
CA ARG A 80 -8.33 -17.21 7.47
C ARG A 80 -8.36 -16.81 5.99
N ILE A 81 -9.52 -16.77 5.35
CA ILE A 81 -9.67 -16.28 3.96
C ILE A 81 -9.23 -14.83 3.84
N LEU A 82 -9.66 -13.94 4.75
CA LEU A 82 -9.26 -12.54 4.69
C LEU A 82 -7.74 -12.36 4.91
N LYS A 83 -7.14 -13.15 5.82
CA LYS A 83 -5.68 -13.19 6.00
C LYS A 83 -4.94 -13.76 4.80
N ASP A 84 -5.43 -14.86 4.23
CA ASP A 84 -4.83 -15.54 3.09
C ASP A 84 -4.86 -14.61 1.86
N GLU A 85 -5.98 -13.93 1.60
CA GLU A 85 -6.08 -12.90 0.55
C GLU A 85 -5.17 -11.69 0.81
N LEU A 86 -5.07 -11.21 2.06
CA LEU A 86 -4.17 -10.10 2.38
C LEU A 86 -2.70 -10.48 2.18
N ILE A 87 -2.31 -11.69 2.59
CA ILE A 87 -0.96 -12.25 2.41
C ILE A 87 -0.67 -12.47 0.92
N LEU A 88 -1.64 -13.01 0.18
CA LEU A 88 -1.54 -13.24 -1.26
C LEU A 88 -1.39 -11.92 -2.01
N ALA A 89 -2.16 -10.88 -1.65
CA ALA A 89 -2.05 -9.56 -2.24
C ALA A 89 -0.72 -8.86 -1.91
N LEU A 90 -0.19 -9.05 -0.70
CA LEU A 90 1.13 -8.53 -0.33
C LEU A 90 2.25 -9.26 -1.08
N LEU A 91 2.14 -10.57 -1.20
CA LEU A 91 3.06 -11.41 -1.97
C LEU A 91 3.01 -11.07 -3.45
N ASP A 92 1.81 -10.88 -4.03
CA ASP A 92 1.62 -10.45 -5.42
C ASP A 92 2.22 -9.07 -5.65
N ARG A 93 1.98 -8.09 -4.75
CA ARG A 93 2.64 -6.78 -4.82
C ARG A 93 4.17 -6.90 -4.80
N GLN A 94 4.71 -7.71 -3.90
CA GLN A 94 6.16 -7.94 -3.79
C GLN A 94 6.74 -8.66 -5.02
N LEU A 95 6.04 -9.64 -5.57
CA LEU A 95 6.46 -10.37 -6.76
C LEU A 95 6.40 -9.49 -8.01
N ARG A 96 5.36 -8.66 -8.16
CA ARG A 96 5.26 -7.68 -9.25
C ARG A 96 6.39 -6.66 -9.21
N GLU A 97 6.75 -6.15 -8.04
CA GLU A 97 7.87 -5.23 -7.88
C GLU A 97 9.21 -5.89 -8.23
N ARG A 98 9.46 -7.13 -7.77
CA ARG A 98 10.67 -7.88 -8.11
C ARG A 98 10.74 -8.26 -9.59
N ALA A 99 9.62 -8.67 -10.19
CA ALA A 99 9.53 -8.95 -11.61
C ALA A 99 9.72 -7.69 -12.47
N ALA A 100 9.22 -6.53 -12.02
CA ALA A 100 9.42 -5.25 -12.69
C ALA A 100 10.87 -4.75 -12.59
N ALA A 101 11.56 -5.03 -11.49
CA ALA A 101 13.00 -4.77 -11.35
C ALA A 101 13.82 -5.67 -12.28
N HIS A 102 13.51 -6.97 -12.34
CA HIS A 102 14.12 -7.89 -13.31
C HIS A 102 13.82 -7.52 -14.77
N TYR A 103 12.61 -7.05 -15.09
CA TYR A 103 12.26 -6.59 -16.44
C TYR A 103 12.99 -5.28 -16.82
N ARG A 104 13.20 -4.35 -15.87
CA ARG A 104 13.98 -3.13 -16.10
C ARG A 104 15.45 -3.44 -16.39
N GLU A 105 16.04 -4.38 -15.66
CA GLU A 105 17.42 -4.85 -15.88
C GLU A 105 17.55 -5.57 -17.24
N ASP A 106 16.65 -6.52 -17.52
CA ASP A 106 16.74 -7.37 -18.72
C ASP A 106 16.38 -6.61 -20.01
N GLY A 107 15.46 -5.63 -19.95
CA GLY A 107 15.16 -4.73 -21.05
C GLY A 107 16.28 -3.73 -21.36
N SER A 108 17.09 -3.36 -20.36
CA SER A 108 18.30 -2.55 -20.52
C SER A 108 19.43 -3.36 -21.16
N LEU A 109 19.64 -4.61 -20.70
CA LEU A 109 20.65 -5.52 -21.22
C LEU A 109 20.37 -5.98 -22.65
N ARG A 110 19.11 -6.31 -22.98
CA ARG A 110 18.72 -6.64 -24.37
C ARG A 110 18.89 -5.46 -25.31
N ARG A 111 18.61 -4.23 -24.88
CA ARG A 111 18.86 -3.03 -25.68
C ARG A 111 20.35 -2.78 -25.85
N ALA A 112 21.16 -2.91 -24.79
CA ALA A 112 22.62 -2.76 -24.87
C ALA A 112 23.28 -3.82 -25.77
N SER A 113 22.82 -5.06 -25.71
CA SER A 113 23.26 -6.15 -26.59
C SER A 113 22.85 -5.91 -28.05
N LEU A 114 21.62 -5.42 -28.31
CA LEU A 114 21.19 -5.03 -29.66
C LEU A 114 22.00 -3.86 -30.22
N TYR A 115 22.37 -2.86 -29.41
CA TYR A 115 23.25 -1.76 -29.84
C TYR A 115 24.66 -2.26 -30.19
N HIS A 116 25.19 -3.25 -29.45
CA HIS A 116 26.49 -3.84 -29.75
C HIS A 116 26.44 -4.75 -31.00
N GLN A 117 25.29 -5.39 -31.26
CA GLN A 117 25.07 -6.22 -32.44
C GLN A 117 24.85 -5.38 -33.71
N PHE A 118 24.13 -4.26 -33.63
CA PHE A 118 23.95 -3.35 -34.77
C PHE A 118 25.23 -2.57 -35.12
N ARG A 119 26.04 -2.16 -34.13
CA ARG A 119 27.31 -1.45 -34.37
C ARG A 119 28.34 -2.30 -35.14
N GLY A 120 28.25 -3.64 -35.08
CA GLY A 120 29.11 -4.55 -35.84
C GLY A 120 28.71 -4.74 -37.31
N THR A 121 27.43 -4.54 -37.63
CA THR A 121 26.90 -4.71 -39.00
C THR A 121 27.11 -3.47 -39.87
N ASP A 122 27.11 -2.27 -39.29
CA ASP A 122 27.27 -1.02 -40.06
C ASP A 122 28.72 -0.76 -40.52
N ARG A 123 29.70 -1.53 -40.01
CA ARG A 123 31.12 -1.43 -40.42
C ARG A 123 31.50 -2.39 -41.55
N LEU A 124 30.57 -3.20 -42.04
CA LEU A 124 30.76 -4.14 -43.16
C LEU A 124 30.11 -3.65 -44.47
N LEU A 125 29.53 -2.45 -44.48
CA LEU A 125 28.80 -1.86 -45.62
C LEU A 125 29.45 -0.59 -46.21
N ILE A 126 30.75 -0.36 -45.97
CA ILE A 126 31.55 0.66 -46.69
C ILE A 126 32.85 0.03 -47.18
#